data_AF-A0A423S6U5-F1
#
_entry.id   AF-A0A423S6U5-F1
#
_cell.length_a   1.000
_cell.length_b   1.000
_cell.length_c   1.000
_cell.angle_alpha   90.00
_cell.angle_beta   90.00
_cell.angle_gamma   90.00
#
_symmetry.space_group_name_H-M   'P 1'
#
loop_
_entity.id
_entity.type
_entity.pdbx_description
1 polymer ?
#
loop_
_entity_poly.entity_id
_entity_poly.type
_entity_poly.pdbx_seq_one_letter_code
_entity_poly.pdbx_strand_id
1 'polypeptide(L)'
;MTTLQDIYSSRDANTSAIIARQDPVVYARGTYAQALSDAQLEAYARDGFIVLHDVFGPDEVQAMLAEVKRMSEDPDIVKLDEAITEPGSDAVRSIFRMHELSDMASRLARDPRLIHVARQVLGSEVYIHQSRANLKPGFKGKEFYWHSDFETWHVEDGMPRMRALSCSVLLTDNNECNGPLMLVPGSHQQFIACQGETPKNHYKQSLKKQEFGVPDPISLQLLVEQGGIEAATAQAGSVIFFDCNTMHGSASNISPWPRANVFMVYNSIENTLEAPKNGLNPRPEYIATRKKFVPLEPLEAKVAAI
;
A
#
# COMPACT_ATOMS: atom_id res chain seq x y z
N MET A 1 -4.22 -34.43 -2.41
CA MET A 1 -4.12 -32.96 -2.45
C MET A 1 -2.67 -32.61 -2.15
N THR A 2 -1.89 -32.25 -3.16
CA THR A 2 -0.54 -31.73 -2.98
C THR A 2 -0.71 -30.37 -2.31
N THR A 3 -0.39 -30.27 -1.02
CA THR A 3 -0.21 -28.97 -0.37
C THR A 3 0.91 -28.27 -1.13
N LEU A 4 0.55 -27.26 -1.93
CA LEU A 4 1.53 -26.34 -2.51
C LEU A 4 2.39 -25.84 -1.35
N GLN A 5 3.69 -26.10 -1.44
CA GLN A 5 4.65 -25.70 -0.43
C GLN A 5 4.62 -24.17 -0.31
N ASP A 6 4.53 -23.67 0.91
CA ASP A 6 4.58 -22.24 1.16
C ASP A 6 6.00 -21.72 0.88
N ILE A 7 6.13 -20.89 -0.15
CA ILE A 7 7.43 -20.39 -0.61
C ILE A 7 7.84 -19.09 0.10
N TYR A 8 6.95 -18.49 0.90
CA TYR A 8 7.22 -17.26 1.66
C TYR A 8 6.86 -17.45 3.15
N SER A 9 7.29 -18.56 3.74
CA SER A 9 7.08 -18.84 5.17
C SER A 9 7.63 -17.71 6.04
N SER A 10 6.81 -17.23 6.98
CA SER A 10 7.16 -16.19 7.95
C SER A 10 6.38 -16.44 9.25
N ARG A 11 6.86 -15.85 10.35
CA ARG A 11 6.25 -15.93 11.69
C ARG A 11 6.17 -17.37 12.22
N ASP A 12 7.13 -18.19 11.82
CA ASP A 12 7.45 -19.45 12.48
C ASP A 12 8.45 -19.21 13.63
N ALA A 13 8.40 -20.05 14.66
CA ALA A 13 9.02 -19.75 15.96
C ALA A 13 10.56 -19.63 15.94
N ASN A 14 11.25 -19.98 14.85
CA ASN A 14 12.69 -20.23 14.87
C ASN A 14 13.51 -19.63 13.71
N THR A 15 12.93 -18.85 12.79
CA THR A 15 13.66 -18.43 11.58
C THR A 15 13.44 -16.97 11.19
N SER A 16 14.46 -16.12 11.38
CA SER A 16 14.68 -14.97 10.50
C SER A 16 15.38 -15.49 9.25
N ALA A 17 14.76 -15.33 8.09
CA ALA A 17 15.33 -15.76 6.82
C ALA A 17 15.13 -14.68 5.76
N ILE A 18 16.16 -14.48 4.93
CA ILE A 18 16.06 -13.69 3.71
C ILE A 18 15.80 -14.68 2.57
N ILE A 19 14.60 -14.62 2.00
CA ILE A 19 14.16 -15.51 0.93
C ILE A 19 14.17 -14.73 -0.38
N ALA A 20 14.87 -15.24 -1.39
CA ALA A 20 14.86 -14.62 -2.72
C ALA A 20 13.45 -14.69 -3.34
N ARG A 21 13.00 -13.58 -3.93
CA ARG A 21 11.72 -13.49 -4.64
C ARG A 21 11.61 -14.59 -5.70
N GLN A 22 10.46 -15.26 -5.73
CA GLN A 22 10.13 -16.35 -6.68
C GLN A 22 9.09 -15.92 -7.73
N ASP A 23 8.67 -14.67 -7.68
CA ASP A 23 7.63 -14.09 -8.53
C ASP A 23 8.20 -12.98 -9.43
N PRO A 24 7.65 -12.75 -10.65
CA PRO A 24 7.98 -11.57 -11.44
C PRO A 24 7.68 -10.27 -10.67
N VAL A 25 8.43 -9.19 -10.94
CA VAL A 25 8.07 -7.82 -10.49
C VAL A 25 7.11 -7.17 -11.46
N VAL A 26 7.37 -7.34 -12.76
CA VAL A 26 6.50 -6.93 -13.86
C VAL A 26 6.05 -8.20 -14.58
N TYR A 27 4.77 -8.56 -14.47
CA TYR A 27 4.24 -9.87 -14.87
C TYR A 27 4.02 -10.02 -16.38
N ALA A 28 3.59 -8.96 -17.08
CA ALA A 28 3.45 -8.99 -18.54
C ALA A 28 3.65 -7.59 -19.13
N ARG A 29 4.53 -7.48 -20.13
CA ARG A 29 4.72 -6.22 -20.88
C ARG A 29 3.54 -6.02 -21.85
N GLY A 30 2.48 -5.35 -21.37
CA GLY A 30 1.57 -4.59 -22.25
C GLY A 30 0.33 -5.30 -22.84
N THR A 31 -0.12 -6.44 -22.30
CA THR A 31 -1.36 -7.09 -22.78
C THR A 31 -2.65 -6.44 -22.28
N TYR A 32 -2.63 -5.81 -21.09
CA TYR A 32 -3.83 -5.26 -20.44
C TYR A 32 -3.94 -3.74 -20.52
N ALA A 33 -2.81 -3.04 -20.53
CA ALA A 33 -2.74 -1.59 -20.67
C ALA A 33 -1.33 -1.11 -21.02
N GLN A 34 -1.22 0.14 -21.47
CA GLN A 34 0.04 0.85 -21.70
C GLN A 34 -0.05 2.21 -20.99
N ALA A 35 0.52 2.31 -19.79
CA ALA A 35 0.52 3.51 -18.96
C ALA A 35 1.94 4.01 -18.64
N LEU A 36 2.89 3.09 -18.45
CA LEU A 36 4.30 3.35 -18.23
C LEU A 36 5.10 3.05 -19.50
N SER A 37 6.10 3.89 -19.77
CA SER A 37 7.15 3.63 -20.77
C SER A 37 8.04 2.46 -20.35
N ASP A 38 8.80 1.89 -21.30
CA ASP A 38 9.75 0.81 -21.01
C ASP A 38 10.78 1.21 -19.96
N ALA A 39 11.32 2.43 -20.03
CA ALA A 39 12.27 2.94 -19.05
C ALA A 39 11.66 3.05 -17.64
N GLN A 40 10.38 3.43 -17.53
CA GLN A 40 9.66 3.49 -16.25
C GLN A 40 9.37 2.08 -15.71
N LEU A 41 9.04 1.12 -16.57
CA LEU A 41 8.87 -0.29 -16.17
C LEU A 41 10.20 -0.89 -15.70
N GLU A 42 11.31 -0.58 -16.36
CA GLU A 42 12.63 -1.03 -15.96
C GLU A 42 13.06 -0.42 -14.62
N ALA A 43 12.78 0.87 -14.40
CA ALA A 43 13.00 1.52 -13.11
C ALA A 43 12.16 0.85 -12.00
N TYR A 44 10.85 0.65 -12.23
CA TYR A 44 9.99 -0.04 -11.26
C TYR A 44 10.47 -1.47 -10.98
N ALA A 45 10.89 -2.22 -12.00
CA ALA A 45 11.40 -3.57 -11.83
C ALA A 45 12.69 -3.63 -10.99
N ARG A 46 13.60 -2.65 -11.21
CA ARG A 46 14.89 -2.53 -10.53
C ARG A 46 14.72 -2.03 -9.09
N ASP A 47 13.96 -0.96 -8.90
CA ASP A 47 13.91 -0.21 -7.64
C ASP A 47 12.74 -0.65 -6.75
N GLY A 48 11.71 -1.27 -7.33
CA GLY A 48 10.51 -1.71 -6.61
C GLY A 48 9.45 -0.64 -6.49
N PHE A 49 9.71 0.57 -6.96
CA PHE A 49 8.76 1.67 -6.94
C PHE A 49 9.01 2.67 -8.06
N ILE A 50 8.05 3.56 -8.27
CA ILE A 50 8.15 4.70 -9.17
C ILE A 50 7.30 5.86 -8.66
N VAL A 51 7.80 7.08 -8.84
CA VAL A 51 7.06 8.33 -8.60
C VAL A 51 6.64 8.92 -9.94
N LEU A 52 5.34 9.11 -10.12
CA LEU A 52 4.77 9.84 -11.24
C LEU A 52 4.38 11.24 -10.76
N HIS A 53 5.02 12.26 -11.32
CA HIS A 53 4.78 13.65 -10.99
C HIS A 53 3.59 14.22 -11.78
N ASP A 54 2.90 15.21 -11.20
CA ASP A 54 1.87 16.01 -11.86
C ASP A 54 0.74 15.21 -12.52
N VAL A 55 0.35 14.08 -11.92
CA VAL A 55 -0.69 13.18 -12.47
C VAL A 55 -2.09 13.78 -12.32
N PHE A 56 -2.34 14.46 -11.21
CA PHE A 56 -3.60 15.14 -10.90
C PHE A 56 -3.38 16.64 -10.76
N GLY A 57 -4.28 17.42 -11.34
CA GLY A 57 -4.23 18.87 -11.24
C GLY A 57 -4.62 19.39 -9.84
N PRO A 58 -4.32 20.65 -9.51
CA PRO A 58 -4.63 21.24 -8.20
C PRO A 58 -6.11 21.14 -7.81
N ASP A 59 -7.04 21.33 -8.75
CA ASP A 59 -8.48 21.24 -8.49
C ASP A 59 -8.93 19.83 -8.12
N GLU A 60 -8.39 18.81 -8.80
CA GLU A 60 -8.67 17.40 -8.50
C GLU A 60 -8.14 17.03 -7.10
N VAL A 61 -6.93 17.49 -6.79
CA VAL A 61 -6.29 17.29 -5.49
C VAL A 61 -7.08 17.95 -4.37
N GLN A 62 -7.45 19.23 -4.54
CA GLN A 62 -8.23 19.96 -3.54
C GLN A 62 -9.61 19.32 -3.31
N ALA A 63 -10.28 18.86 -4.38
CA ALA A 63 -11.55 18.16 -4.25
C ALA A 63 -11.41 16.85 -3.46
N MET A 64 -10.37 16.05 -3.72
CA MET A 64 -10.14 14.81 -2.99
C MET A 64 -9.74 15.06 -1.53
N LEU A 65 -8.92 16.08 -1.27
CA LEU A 65 -8.57 16.50 0.09
C LEU A 65 -9.80 16.97 0.88
N ALA A 66 -10.69 17.72 0.24
CA ALA A 66 -11.95 18.14 0.85
C ALA A 66 -12.85 16.94 1.18
N GLU A 67 -12.92 15.93 0.30
CA GLU A 67 -13.69 14.71 0.57
C GLU A 67 -13.08 13.90 1.72
N VAL A 68 -11.76 13.69 1.75
CA VAL A 68 -11.09 13.01 2.88
C VAL A 68 -11.35 13.76 4.18
N LYS A 69 -11.29 15.10 4.18
CA LYS A 69 -11.59 15.92 5.35
C LYS A 69 -13.05 15.74 5.79
N ARG A 70 -14.00 15.83 4.86
CA ARG A 70 -15.43 15.60 5.13
C ARG A 70 -15.64 14.23 5.76
N MET A 71 -15.05 13.16 5.20
CA MET A 71 -15.16 11.81 5.74
C MET A 71 -14.56 11.69 7.15
N SER A 72 -13.47 12.40 7.45
CA SER A 72 -12.84 12.40 8.77
C SER A 72 -13.63 13.14 9.85
N GLU A 73 -14.59 13.98 9.45
CA GLU A 73 -15.44 14.77 10.34
C GLU A 73 -16.89 14.24 10.37
N ASP A 74 -17.24 13.31 9.48
CA ASP A 74 -18.57 12.72 9.34
C ASP A 74 -18.86 11.75 10.51
N PRO A 75 -19.82 12.07 11.41
CA PRO A 75 -20.11 11.23 12.57
C PRO A 75 -20.54 9.81 12.20
N ASP A 76 -21.13 9.61 11.03
CA ASP A 76 -21.58 8.30 10.58
C ASP A 76 -20.42 7.44 10.08
N ILE A 77 -19.31 8.05 9.65
CA ILE A 77 -18.08 7.36 9.25
C ILE A 77 -17.16 7.16 10.45
N VAL A 78 -16.99 8.18 11.29
CA VAL A 78 -16.05 8.15 12.43
C VAL A 78 -16.42 7.07 13.45
N LYS A 79 -17.70 6.71 13.57
CA LYS A 79 -18.18 5.63 14.46
C LYS A 79 -17.96 4.22 13.91
N LEU A 80 -17.53 4.09 12.66
CA LEU A 80 -17.30 2.81 12.01
C LEU A 80 -15.95 2.21 12.46
N ASP A 81 -15.85 0.88 12.47
CA ASP A 81 -14.58 0.17 12.77
C ASP A 81 -13.49 0.50 11.73
N GLU A 82 -13.89 0.98 10.56
CA GLU A 82 -13.05 1.43 9.45
C GLU A 82 -12.31 2.74 9.75
N ALA A 83 -12.78 3.54 10.72
CA ALA A 83 -12.14 4.80 11.11
C ALA A 83 -11.16 4.54 12.26
N ILE A 84 -9.86 4.63 11.97
CA ILE A 84 -8.78 4.44 12.95
C ILE A 84 -8.31 5.80 13.45
N THR A 85 -8.40 6.00 14.77
CA THR A 85 -7.93 7.22 15.43
C THR A 85 -6.47 7.15 15.89
N GLU A 86 -5.83 8.30 16.09
CA GLU A 86 -4.50 8.37 16.69
C GLU A 86 -4.47 7.76 18.12
N PRO A 87 -3.34 7.19 18.56
CA PRO A 87 -3.17 6.77 19.96
C PRO A 87 -3.37 7.96 20.92
N GLY A 88 -4.33 7.83 21.83
CA GLY A 88 -4.60 8.85 22.86
C GLY A 88 -5.31 10.11 22.35
N SER A 89 -5.94 10.07 21.18
CA SER A 89 -6.75 11.17 20.64
C SER A 89 -7.90 10.65 19.78
N ASP A 90 -8.99 11.40 19.69
CA ASP A 90 -10.11 11.11 18.78
C ASP A 90 -9.86 11.59 17.34
N ALA A 91 -8.68 12.15 17.05
CA ALA A 91 -8.31 12.56 15.70
C ALA A 91 -8.20 11.34 14.77
N VAL A 92 -8.94 11.35 13.66
CA VAL A 92 -8.90 10.30 12.64
C VAL A 92 -7.54 10.31 11.95
N ARG A 93 -6.83 9.18 12.01
CA ARG A 93 -5.55 8.94 11.34
C ARG A 93 -5.73 8.25 10.00
N SER A 94 -6.62 7.25 9.95
CA SER A 94 -6.89 6.50 8.73
C SER A 94 -8.36 6.13 8.60
N ILE A 95 -8.88 6.14 7.37
CA ILE A 95 -10.23 5.67 7.06
C ILE A 95 -10.10 4.55 6.04
N PHE A 96 -10.46 3.33 6.41
CA PHE A 96 -10.42 2.15 5.53
C PHE A 96 -11.65 2.07 4.63
N ARG A 97 -11.58 1.22 3.60
CA ARG A 97 -12.67 0.94 2.66
C ARG A 97 -13.25 2.20 2.00
N MET A 98 -12.44 3.24 1.82
CA MET A 98 -12.87 4.50 1.20
C MET A 98 -13.49 4.31 -0.18
N HIS A 99 -12.96 3.36 -0.97
CA HIS A 99 -13.49 3.08 -2.31
C HIS A 99 -14.95 2.59 -2.32
N GLU A 100 -15.50 2.11 -1.19
CA GLU A 100 -16.93 1.80 -1.04
C GLU A 100 -17.69 2.89 -0.27
N LEU A 101 -17.00 3.68 0.57
CA LEU A 101 -17.61 4.73 1.41
C LEU A 101 -17.73 6.08 0.70
N SER A 102 -16.97 6.30 -0.38
CA SER A 102 -16.97 7.55 -1.15
C SER A 102 -17.00 7.26 -2.64
N ASP A 103 -17.99 7.84 -3.33
CA ASP A 103 -18.09 7.78 -4.79
C ASP A 103 -16.85 8.39 -5.45
N MET A 104 -16.26 9.43 -4.85
CA MET A 104 -15.05 10.06 -5.39
C MET A 104 -13.85 9.11 -5.29
N ALA A 105 -13.67 8.42 -4.16
CA ALA A 105 -12.62 7.41 -4.01
C ALA A 105 -12.88 6.17 -4.89
N SER A 106 -14.14 5.77 -5.07
CA SER A 106 -14.55 4.71 -6.01
C SER A 106 -14.16 5.04 -7.45
N ARG A 107 -14.32 6.30 -7.85
CA ARG A 107 -13.92 6.78 -9.18
C ARG A 107 -12.40 6.87 -9.30
N LEU A 108 -11.70 7.34 -8.27
CA LEU A 108 -10.24 7.39 -8.23
C LEU A 108 -9.64 5.98 -8.41
N ALA A 109 -10.19 4.97 -7.73
CA ALA A 109 -9.76 3.58 -7.86
C ALA A 109 -9.86 3.02 -9.30
N ARG A 110 -10.76 3.59 -10.11
CA ARG A 110 -11.01 3.23 -11.50
C ARG A 110 -10.43 4.23 -12.50
N ASP A 111 -9.70 5.25 -12.05
CA ASP A 111 -9.12 6.27 -12.92
C ASP A 111 -8.06 5.63 -13.84
N PRO A 112 -8.13 5.81 -15.17
CA PRO A 112 -7.16 5.29 -16.14
C PRO A 112 -5.71 5.58 -15.79
N ARG A 113 -5.42 6.75 -15.21
CA ARG A 113 -4.06 7.14 -14.82
C ARG A 113 -3.48 6.23 -13.73
N LEU A 114 -4.33 5.53 -12.98
CA LEU A 114 -3.95 4.63 -11.89
C LEU A 114 -4.13 3.17 -12.24
N ILE A 115 -5.34 2.78 -12.65
CA ILE A 115 -5.67 1.38 -12.89
C ILE A 115 -4.87 0.78 -14.04
N HIS A 116 -4.52 1.56 -15.06
CA HIS A 116 -3.71 1.06 -16.17
C HIS A 116 -2.26 0.80 -15.77
N VAL A 117 -1.70 1.57 -14.84
CA VAL A 117 -0.38 1.26 -14.26
C VAL A 117 -0.46 -0.10 -13.55
N ALA A 118 -1.49 -0.31 -12.73
CA ALA A 118 -1.70 -1.57 -12.02
C ALA A 118 -1.86 -2.77 -12.97
N ARG A 119 -2.73 -2.65 -13.98
CA ARG A 119 -2.98 -3.70 -14.98
C ARG A 119 -1.74 -4.01 -15.81
N GLN A 120 -0.94 -3.01 -16.16
CA GLN A 120 0.30 -3.20 -16.90
C GLN A 120 1.37 -3.90 -16.06
N VAL A 121 1.59 -3.49 -14.81
CA VAL A 121 2.61 -4.10 -13.93
C VAL A 121 2.21 -5.52 -13.52
N LEU A 122 0.96 -5.71 -13.09
CA LEU A 122 0.46 -7.00 -12.59
C LEU A 122 0.06 -7.96 -13.72
N GLY A 123 -0.01 -7.50 -14.96
CA GLY A 123 -0.29 -8.31 -16.14
C GLY A 123 -1.62 -9.06 -16.05
N SER A 124 -2.65 -8.43 -15.49
CA SER A 124 -4.00 -8.99 -15.37
C SER A 124 -5.03 -7.88 -15.16
N GLU A 125 -6.32 -8.24 -15.14
CA GLU A 125 -7.32 -7.42 -14.44
C GLU A 125 -7.00 -7.34 -12.94
N VAL A 126 -7.50 -6.29 -12.29
CA VAL A 126 -7.19 -5.99 -10.89
C VAL A 126 -8.44 -5.68 -10.08
N TYR A 127 -8.37 -5.92 -8.78
CA TYR A 127 -9.37 -5.49 -7.80
C TYR A 127 -8.70 -4.70 -6.66
N ILE A 128 -9.49 -3.96 -5.89
CA ILE A 128 -8.99 -3.29 -4.67
C ILE A 128 -8.92 -4.31 -3.54
N HIS A 129 -7.70 -4.70 -3.14
CA HIS A 129 -7.46 -5.50 -1.95
C HIS A 129 -7.72 -4.70 -0.67
N GLN A 130 -7.29 -3.43 -0.66
CA GLN A 130 -7.46 -2.50 0.45
C GLN A 130 -7.43 -1.06 -0.07
N SER A 131 -8.17 -0.16 0.57
CA SER A 131 -8.01 1.30 0.36
C SER A 131 -8.05 2.02 1.70
N ARG A 132 -7.28 3.08 1.85
CA ARG A 132 -7.32 3.96 3.01
C ARG A 132 -6.93 5.40 2.69
N ALA A 133 -7.50 6.37 3.39
CA ALA A 133 -6.86 7.68 3.52
C ALA A 133 -5.90 7.58 4.69
N ASN A 134 -4.74 8.24 4.60
CA ASN A 134 -3.92 8.49 5.78
C ASN A 134 -3.77 9.99 5.96
N LEU A 135 -4.07 10.44 7.17
CA LEU A 135 -3.91 11.79 7.65
C LEU A 135 -2.83 11.77 8.71
N LYS A 136 -1.73 12.45 8.42
CA LYS A 136 -0.62 12.62 9.35
C LYS A 136 -0.54 14.09 9.74
N PRO A 137 -1.08 14.48 10.89
CA PRO A 137 -1.11 15.88 11.30
C PRO A 137 0.30 16.43 11.51
N GLY A 138 0.48 17.73 11.24
CA GLY A 138 1.67 18.45 11.65
C GLY A 138 1.88 18.34 13.16
N PHE A 139 3.14 18.35 13.60
CA PHE A 139 3.61 18.23 14.98
C PHE A 139 3.29 16.92 15.73
N LYS A 140 2.22 16.21 15.36
CA LYS A 140 1.68 15.08 16.13
C LYS A 140 1.75 13.75 15.39
N GLY A 141 1.96 13.78 14.08
CA GLY A 141 1.94 12.58 13.24
C GLY A 141 3.01 11.57 13.64
N LYS A 142 2.59 10.36 14.00
CA LYS A 142 3.51 9.29 14.42
C LYS A 142 4.16 8.59 13.23
N GLU A 143 5.24 7.89 13.53
CA GLU A 143 5.96 7.03 12.61
C GLU A 143 5.11 5.83 12.16
N PHE A 144 5.50 5.28 11.01
CA PHE A 144 5.17 3.92 10.60
C PHE A 144 6.50 3.21 10.39
N TYR A 145 6.80 2.24 11.25
CA TYR A 145 8.08 1.54 11.22
C TYR A 145 8.24 0.71 9.94
N TRP A 146 9.47 0.31 9.64
CA TRP A 146 9.80 -0.49 8.46
C TRP A 146 9.00 -1.79 8.42
N HIS A 147 8.37 -2.05 7.28
CA HIS A 147 7.65 -3.30 7.00
C HIS A 147 7.59 -3.57 5.50
N SER A 148 7.34 -4.83 5.16
CA SER A 148 6.83 -5.26 3.86
C SER A 148 5.33 -5.47 4.00
N ASP A 149 4.55 -4.80 3.16
CA ASP A 149 3.09 -4.96 3.11
C ASP A 149 2.72 -6.44 2.82
N PHE A 150 3.44 -7.04 1.86
CA PHE A 150 3.23 -8.42 1.45
C PHE A 150 3.46 -9.42 2.58
N GLU A 151 4.42 -9.21 3.49
CA GLU A 151 4.62 -10.13 4.62
C GLU A 151 3.34 -10.24 5.47
N THR A 152 2.72 -9.11 5.76
CA THR A 152 1.47 -9.08 6.53
C THR A 152 0.30 -9.62 5.70
N TRP A 153 0.19 -9.26 4.42
CA TRP A 153 -0.88 -9.76 3.56
C TRP A 153 -0.77 -11.27 3.31
N HIS A 154 0.44 -11.79 3.21
CA HIS A 154 0.69 -13.21 3.03
C HIS A 154 0.30 -13.98 4.29
N VAL A 155 0.83 -13.58 5.45
CA VAL A 155 0.61 -14.32 6.71
C VAL A 155 -0.81 -14.11 7.25
N GLU A 156 -1.27 -12.86 7.38
CA GLU A 156 -2.55 -12.54 8.03
C GLU A 156 -3.74 -12.59 7.06
N ASP A 157 -3.51 -12.32 5.77
CA ASP A 157 -4.58 -12.33 4.76
C ASP A 157 -4.54 -13.52 3.80
N GLY A 158 -3.49 -14.34 3.82
CA GLY A 158 -3.38 -15.47 2.90
C GLY A 158 -3.17 -15.04 1.44
N MET A 159 -2.56 -13.88 1.18
CA MET A 159 -2.17 -13.48 -0.17
C MET A 159 -1.08 -14.43 -0.70
N PRO A 160 -1.33 -15.23 -1.76
CA PRO A 160 -0.44 -16.34 -2.06
C PRO A 160 0.87 -15.93 -2.75
N ARG A 161 0.85 -14.91 -3.62
CA ARG A 161 2.01 -14.47 -4.43
C ARG A 161 2.23 -12.97 -4.36
N MET A 162 3.45 -12.53 -4.69
CA MET A 162 3.80 -11.11 -4.80
C MET A 162 3.26 -10.48 -6.10
N ARG A 163 1.93 -10.46 -6.24
CA ARG A 163 1.22 -9.91 -7.42
C ARG A 163 0.19 -8.84 -7.03
N ALA A 164 0.62 -7.95 -6.14
CA ALA A 164 -0.10 -6.76 -5.74
C ALA A 164 0.84 -5.56 -5.76
N LEU A 165 0.28 -4.37 -5.84
CA LEU A 165 1.04 -3.13 -5.67
C LEU A 165 0.21 -2.08 -4.94
N SER A 166 0.93 -1.19 -4.27
CA SER A 166 0.39 -0.06 -3.55
C SER A 166 0.48 1.20 -4.41
N CYS A 167 -0.58 1.99 -4.40
CA CYS A 167 -0.71 3.26 -5.10
C CYS A 167 -1.05 4.35 -4.09
N SER A 168 -0.15 5.31 -3.90
CA SER A 168 -0.30 6.44 -2.99
C SER A 168 -0.44 7.75 -3.77
N VAL A 169 -1.67 8.26 -3.86
CA VAL A 169 -1.97 9.58 -4.43
C VAL A 169 -1.76 10.65 -3.36
N LEU A 170 -0.81 11.55 -3.57
CA LEU A 170 -0.48 12.60 -2.60
C LEU A 170 -1.50 13.74 -2.65
N LEU A 171 -2.07 14.11 -1.51
CA LEU A 171 -3.03 15.21 -1.39
C LEU A 171 -2.43 16.49 -0.79
N THR A 172 -1.21 16.39 -0.29
CA THR A 172 -0.37 17.47 0.21
C THR A 172 1.05 17.24 -0.25
N ASP A 173 1.87 18.28 -0.28
CA ASP A 173 3.29 18.14 -0.63
C ASP A 173 4.00 17.21 0.37
N ASN A 174 4.75 16.25 -0.15
CA ASN A 174 5.73 15.49 0.61
C ASN A 174 7.08 16.20 0.50
N ASN A 175 7.58 16.71 1.63
CA ASN A 175 8.93 17.26 1.72
C ASN A 175 9.77 16.42 2.70
N GLU A 176 11.05 16.72 2.80
CA GLU A 176 11.99 15.95 3.64
C GLU A 176 11.64 16.02 5.15
N CYS A 177 10.91 17.05 5.57
CA CYS A 177 10.68 17.37 6.98
C CYS A 177 9.32 16.89 7.52
N ASN A 178 8.34 16.60 6.66
CA ASN A 178 6.99 16.19 7.09
C ASN A 178 6.80 14.67 7.17
N GLY A 179 7.92 13.94 7.26
CA GLY A 179 7.96 12.48 7.39
C GLY A 179 7.43 11.80 6.13
N PRO A 180 8.09 11.96 4.97
CA PRO A 180 7.67 11.35 3.70
C PRO A 180 7.74 9.83 3.79
N LEU A 181 7.13 9.16 2.81
CA LEU A 181 7.33 7.72 2.64
C LEU A 181 8.81 7.48 2.28
N MET A 182 9.46 6.62 3.04
CA MET A 182 10.82 6.17 2.77
C MET A 182 10.74 4.74 2.24
N LEU A 183 11.45 4.45 1.16
CA LEU A 183 11.53 3.12 0.55
C LEU A 183 13.00 2.70 0.44
N VAL A 184 13.24 1.40 0.47
CA VAL A 184 14.57 0.83 0.22
C VAL A 184 14.59 0.29 -1.22
N PRO A 185 15.26 0.96 -2.17
CA PRO A 185 15.33 0.51 -3.56
C PRO A 185 15.86 -0.94 -3.66
N GLY A 186 15.18 -1.77 -4.46
CA GLY A 186 15.58 -3.17 -4.68
C GLY A 186 15.16 -4.16 -3.58
N SER A 187 14.67 -3.68 -2.44
CA SER A 187 14.30 -4.55 -1.31
C SER A 187 13.16 -5.52 -1.63
N HIS A 188 12.29 -5.19 -2.59
CA HIS A 188 11.18 -6.05 -3.05
C HIS A 188 11.64 -7.39 -3.63
N GLN A 189 12.92 -7.53 -3.99
CA GLN A 189 13.54 -8.77 -4.47
C GLN A 189 13.86 -9.77 -3.34
N GLN A 190 13.76 -9.33 -2.08
CA GLN A 190 14.07 -10.12 -0.90
C GLN A 190 12.88 -10.12 0.06
N PHE A 191 12.33 -11.30 0.35
CA PHE A 191 11.32 -11.48 1.38
C PHE A 191 12.01 -11.68 2.73
N ILE A 192 11.68 -10.83 3.70
CA ILE A 192 12.22 -10.96 5.06
C ILE A 192 11.19 -11.68 5.93
N ALA A 193 11.48 -12.95 6.24
CA ALA A 193 10.69 -13.70 7.21
C ALA A 193 10.88 -13.09 8.59
N CYS A 194 9.76 -12.71 9.21
CA CYS A 194 9.73 -12.06 10.51
C CYS A 194 9.56 -13.09 11.62
N GLN A 195 10.19 -12.85 12.77
CA GLN A 195 10.04 -13.70 13.95
C GLN A 195 8.76 -13.40 14.72
N GLY A 196 8.28 -14.40 15.46
CA GLY A 196 7.22 -14.26 16.46
C GLY A 196 5.84 -14.63 15.95
N GLU A 197 4.99 -15.09 16.86
CA GLU A 197 3.60 -15.43 16.55
C GLU A 197 2.73 -14.18 16.41
N THR A 198 1.78 -14.22 15.48
CA THR A 198 0.84 -13.10 15.28
C THR A 198 -0.19 -13.08 16.40
N PRO A 199 -0.33 -11.98 17.17
CA PRO A 199 -1.36 -11.88 18.19
C PRO A 199 -2.78 -11.94 17.61
N LYS A 200 -3.74 -12.43 18.40
CA LYS A 200 -5.15 -12.41 18.02
C LYS A 200 -5.62 -10.97 17.77
N ASN A 201 -6.25 -10.72 16.61
CA ASN A 201 -6.71 -9.38 16.18
C ASN A 201 -5.60 -8.31 16.05
N HIS A 202 -4.38 -8.72 15.67
CA HIS A 202 -3.22 -7.83 15.51
C HIS A 202 -3.51 -6.54 14.70
N TYR A 203 -4.35 -6.62 13.68
CA TYR A 203 -4.76 -5.48 12.85
C TYR A 203 -5.29 -4.26 13.64
N LYS A 204 -5.88 -4.45 14.82
CA LYS A 204 -6.36 -3.31 15.64
C LYS A 204 -5.22 -2.46 16.20
N GLN A 205 -4.03 -3.05 16.33
CA GLN A 205 -2.84 -2.42 16.91
C GLN A 205 -1.83 -2.02 15.83
N SER A 206 -1.60 -2.90 14.84
CA SER A 206 -0.60 -2.69 13.77
C SER A 206 -0.83 -1.40 12.97
N LEU A 207 -2.10 -1.03 12.79
CA LEU A 207 -2.51 0.20 12.10
C LEU A 207 -2.16 1.48 12.87
N LYS A 208 -1.92 1.38 14.17
CA LYS A 208 -1.48 2.48 15.04
C LYS A 208 0.02 2.43 15.31
N LYS A 209 0.59 1.22 15.43
CA LYS A 209 2.01 0.94 15.67
C LYS A 209 2.37 -0.46 15.19
N GLN A 210 3.40 -0.58 14.35
CA GLN A 210 3.92 -1.88 13.89
C GLN A 210 4.87 -2.46 14.94
N GLU A 211 4.47 -3.59 15.57
CA GLU A 211 5.29 -4.31 16.56
C GLU A 211 5.55 -5.78 16.16
N PHE A 212 4.70 -6.37 15.32
CA PHE A 212 4.83 -7.73 14.80
C PHE A 212 4.85 -7.70 13.27
N GLY A 213 5.53 -8.67 12.63
CA GLY A 213 5.84 -8.57 11.19
C GLY A 213 6.88 -7.49 10.89
N VAL A 214 7.68 -7.12 11.89
CA VAL A 214 8.76 -6.15 11.77
C VAL A 214 10.06 -6.90 11.49
N PRO A 215 10.77 -6.56 10.40
CA PRO A 215 12.08 -7.11 10.10
C PRO A 215 13.08 -6.87 11.23
N ASP A 216 13.98 -7.83 11.47
CA ASP A 216 15.05 -7.64 12.44
C ASP A 216 16.06 -6.57 11.97
N PRO A 217 16.75 -5.87 12.89
CA PRO A 217 17.66 -4.79 12.54
C PRO A 217 18.81 -5.19 11.59
N ILE A 218 19.29 -6.43 11.67
CA ILE A 218 20.40 -6.90 10.82
C ILE A 218 19.91 -7.05 9.38
N SER A 219 18.73 -7.67 9.18
CA SER A 219 18.09 -7.76 7.87
C SER A 219 17.80 -6.38 7.27
N LEU A 220 17.31 -5.42 8.07
CA LEU A 220 17.10 -4.04 7.60
C LEU A 220 18.41 -3.37 7.17
N GLN A 221 19.47 -3.52 7.97
CA GLN A 221 20.78 -2.97 7.63
C GLN A 221 21.29 -3.54 6.31
N LEU A 222 21.20 -4.86 6.11
CA LEU A 222 21.63 -5.52 4.87
C LEU A 222 20.86 -5.02 3.64
N LEU A 223 19.55 -4.82 3.75
CA LEU A 223 18.74 -4.25 2.67
C LEU A 223 19.15 -2.81 2.35
N VAL A 224 19.32 -1.98 3.39
CA VAL A 224 19.71 -0.57 3.22
C VAL A 224 21.12 -0.44 2.66
N GLU A 225 22.06 -1.32 3.02
CA GLU A 225 23.42 -1.31 2.46
C GLU A 225 23.46 -1.66 0.96
N GLN A 226 22.43 -2.33 0.42
CA GLN A 226 22.34 -2.68 -1.00
C GLN A 226 21.78 -1.55 -1.87
N GLY A 227 20.78 -0.81 -1.38
CA GLY A 227 20.02 0.16 -2.19
C GLY A 227 19.92 1.58 -1.61
N GLY A 228 20.41 1.80 -0.39
CA GLY A 228 20.20 3.04 0.35
C GLY A 228 18.74 3.21 0.83
N ILE A 229 18.37 4.45 1.15
CA ILE A 229 17.00 4.84 1.48
C ILE A 229 16.62 5.99 0.59
N GLU A 230 15.49 5.87 -0.10
CA GLU A 230 14.90 6.94 -0.90
C GLU A 230 13.67 7.51 -0.19
N ALA A 231 13.69 8.82 0.06
CA ALA A 231 12.53 9.55 0.53
C ALA A 231 11.71 10.05 -0.67
N ALA A 232 10.46 9.59 -0.79
CA ALA A 232 9.57 9.96 -1.89
C ALA A 232 8.98 11.37 -1.67
N THR A 233 9.79 12.39 -1.94
CA THR A 233 9.39 13.80 -1.96
C THR A 233 8.79 14.18 -3.30
N ALA A 234 7.59 14.77 -3.28
CA ALA A 234 6.88 15.19 -4.49
C ALA A 234 5.75 16.16 -4.12
N GLN A 235 5.32 16.96 -5.09
CA GLN A 235 4.18 17.87 -4.91
C GLN A 235 2.86 17.09 -4.83
N ALA A 236 1.86 17.70 -4.19
CA ALA A 236 0.49 17.20 -4.19
C ALA A 236 0.00 16.93 -5.63
N GLY A 237 -0.73 15.84 -5.84
CA GLY A 237 -1.13 15.37 -7.18
C GLY A 237 -0.14 14.38 -7.82
N SER A 238 1.06 14.22 -7.26
CA SER A 238 1.95 13.13 -7.62
C SER A 238 1.44 11.79 -7.08
N VAL A 239 1.84 10.69 -7.73
CA VAL A 239 1.45 9.32 -7.37
C VAL A 239 2.68 8.46 -7.20
N ILE A 240 2.74 7.74 -6.08
CA ILE A 240 3.81 6.77 -5.80
C ILE A 240 3.23 5.38 -5.97
N PHE A 241 3.79 4.59 -6.88
CA PHE A 241 3.51 3.16 -6.98
C PHE A 241 4.67 2.37 -6.41
N PHE A 242 4.40 1.37 -5.58
CA PHE A 242 5.44 0.47 -5.07
C PHE A 242 4.95 -0.98 -5.00
N ASP A 243 5.85 -1.91 -5.27
CA ASP A 243 5.61 -3.36 -5.21
C ASP A 243 5.24 -3.76 -3.78
N CYS A 244 4.33 -4.73 -3.66
CA CYS A 244 3.82 -5.19 -2.37
C CYS A 244 4.91 -5.60 -1.37
N ASN A 245 6.07 -6.05 -1.85
CA ASN A 245 7.17 -6.50 -0.99
C ASN A 245 8.24 -5.41 -0.75
N THR A 246 8.07 -4.20 -1.27
CA THR A 246 9.04 -3.12 -1.05
C THR A 246 9.09 -2.74 0.43
N MET A 247 10.28 -2.80 1.02
CA MET A 247 10.51 -2.37 2.39
C MET A 247 10.31 -0.86 2.49
N HIS A 248 9.38 -0.43 3.34
CA HIS A 248 9.04 0.98 3.46
C HIS A 248 8.63 1.38 4.87
N GLY A 249 8.74 2.66 5.17
CA GLY A 249 8.41 3.26 6.46
C GLY A 249 8.29 4.77 6.38
N SER A 250 7.99 5.44 7.49
CA SER A 250 8.07 6.90 7.58
C SER A 250 8.35 7.34 9.01
N ALA A 251 9.25 8.31 9.18
CA ALA A 251 9.56 8.93 10.47
C ALA A 251 8.37 9.75 11.00
N SER A 252 8.39 10.18 12.26
CA SER A 252 7.36 11.09 12.80
C SER A 252 7.37 12.45 12.09
N ASN A 253 6.27 13.20 12.20
CA ASN A 253 6.14 14.55 11.65
C ASN A 253 6.14 15.59 12.78
N ILE A 254 7.28 16.23 13.00
CA ILE A 254 7.44 17.34 13.95
C ILE A 254 7.29 18.72 13.30
N SER A 255 7.09 18.77 11.98
CA SER A 255 6.95 20.00 11.20
C SER A 255 5.51 20.55 11.27
N PRO A 256 5.26 21.81 10.85
CA PRO A 256 3.91 22.34 10.76
C PRO A 256 3.09 21.79 9.59
N TRP A 257 3.74 21.14 8.61
CA TRP A 257 3.07 20.75 7.36
C TRP A 257 2.42 19.38 7.51
N PRO A 258 1.09 19.24 7.35
CA PRO A 258 0.43 17.94 7.39
C PRO A 258 0.81 17.11 6.17
N ARG A 259 0.60 15.79 6.27
CA ARG A 259 0.70 14.86 5.14
C ARG A 259 -0.62 14.11 4.99
N ALA A 260 -1.25 14.23 3.82
CA ALA A 260 -2.44 13.48 3.47
C ALA A 260 -2.24 12.72 2.15
N ASN A 261 -2.69 11.47 2.10
CA ASN A 261 -2.70 10.67 0.87
C ASN A 261 -3.92 9.74 0.80
N VAL A 262 -4.33 9.41 -0.42
CA VAL A 262 -5.21 8.26 -0.69
C VAL A 262 -4.33 7.08 -1.09
N PHE A 263 -4.46 5.99 -0.36
CA PHE A 263 -3.71 4.76 -0.56
C PHE A 263 -4.64 3.66 -1.06
N MET A 264 -4.28 3.02 -2.16
CA MET A 264 -5.03 1.93 -2.77
C MET A 264 -4.09 0.77 -3.08
N VAL A 265 -4.50 -0.43 -2.70
CA VAL A 265 -3.79 -1.66 -3.03
C VAL A 265 -4.53 -2.36 -4.15
N TYR A 266 -3.90 -2.39 -5.32
CA TYR A 266 -4.38 -3.18 -6.44
C TYR A 266 -3.78 -4.57 -6.34
N ASN A 267 -4.63 -5.60 -6.40
CA ASN A 267 -4.21 -6.99 -6.46
C ASN A 267 -4.73 -7.63 -7.75
N SER A 268 -3.95 -8.55 -8.30
CA SER A 268 -4.36 -9.33 -9.46
C SER A 268 -5.56 -10.21 -9.12
N ILE A 269 -6.52 -10.33 -10.05
CA ILE A 269 -7.63 -11.29 -9.95
C ILE A 269 -7.15 -12.76 -10.00
N GLU A 270 -5.90 -12.99 -10.39
CA GLU A 270 -5.26 -14.31 -10.40
C GLU A 270 -4.45 -14.56 -9.11
N ASN A 271 -4.52 -13.63 -8.14
CA ASN A 271 -3.80 -13.67 -6.86
C ASN A 271 -4.76 -13.46 -5.68
N THR A 272 -5.99 -13.97 -5.80
CA THR A 272 -7.02 -13.84 -4.76
C THR A 272 -6.59 -14.49 -3.46
N LEU A 273 -7.07 -13.94 -2.34
CA LEU A 273 -6.69 -14.39 -1.00
C LEU A 273 -7.14 -15.82 -0.69
N GLU A 274 -6.22 -16.60 -0.14
CA GLU A 274 -6.46 -17.94 0.42
C GLU A 274 -6.69 -17.87 1.93
N ALA A 275 -6.70 -19.02 2.61
CA ALA A 275 -6.70 -19.04 4.06
C ALA A 275 -5.41 -18.38 4.61
N PRO A 276 -5.51 -17.58 5.68
CA PRO A 276 -4.33 -17.08 6.39
C PRO A 276 -3.39 -18.21 6.83
N LYS A 277 -2.12 -17.86 7.02
CA LYS A 277 -1.10 -18.80 7.49
C LYS A 277 -1.19 -19.03 8.99
N ASN A 278 -0.48 -20.04 9.47
CA ASN A 278 -0.29 -20.31 10.90
C ASN A 278 -1.60 -20.46 11.70
N GLY A 279 -2.69 -20.93 11.05
CA GLY A 279 -3.99 -21.15 11.68
C GLY A 279 -4.73 -19.87 12.06
N LEU A 280 -4.33 -18.71 11.51
CA LEU A 280 -4.97 -17.43 11.80
C LEU A 280 -6.38 -17.36 11.20
N ASN A 281 -7.25 -16.58 11.85
CA ASN A 281 -8.56 -16.26 11.30
C ASN A 281 -8.45 -15.12 10.30
N PRO A 282 -9.25 -15.14 9.21
CA PRO A 282 -9.34 -14.03 8.28
C PRO A 282 -9.57 -12.68 8.96
N ARG A 283 -8.79 -11.66 8.57
CA ARG A 283 -9.04 -10.27 8.97
C ARG A 283 -10.36 -9.73 8.38
N PRO A 284 -10.94 -8.66 8.95
CA PRO A 284 -12.17 -8.07 8.44
C PRO A 284 -12.09 -7.65 6.97
N GLU A 285 -13.23 -7.68 6.26
CA GLU A 285 -13.32 -7.36 4.82
C GLU A 285 -12.82 -5.95 4.49
N TYR A 286 -12.97 -4.99 5.41
CA TYR A 286 -12.49 -3.62 5.20
C TYR A 286 -10.95 -3.48 5.28
N ILE A 287 -10.26 -4.47 5.85
CA ILE A 287 -8.80 -4.57 5.86
C ILE A 287 -8.32 -5.36 4.64
N ALA A 288 -8.98 -6.46 4.32
CA ALA A 288 -8.55 -7.35 3.25
C ALA A 288 -9.78 -7.89 2.50
N THR A 289 -9.99 -7.40 1.27
CA THR A 289 -11.11 -7.83 0.43
C THR A 289 -10.96 -9.30 0.03
N ARG A 290 -11.94 -10.13 0.41
CA ARG A 290 -11.98 -11.58 0.17
C ARG A 290 -13.21 -12.03 -0.63
N LYS A 291 -14.33 -11.33 -0.51
CA LYS A 291 -15.61 -11.75 -1.09
C LYS A 291 -15.99 -10.96 -2.35
N LYS A 292 -15.58 -9.70 -2.43
CA LYS A 292 -15.97 -8.77 -3.52
C LYS A 292 -14.82 -8.43 -4.48
N PHE A 293 -14.00 -9.41 -4.87
CA PHE A 293 -12.84 -9.19 -5.78
C PHE A 293 -13.22 -9.06 -7.26
N VAL A 294 -14.34 -8.42 -7.57
CA VAL A 294 -14.79 -8.22 -8.96
C VAL A 294 -13.73 -7.39 -9.71
N PRO A 295 -13.34 -7.77 -10.94
CA PRO A 295 -12.47 -6.96 -11.79
C PRO A 295 -12.97 -5.51 -11.87
N LEU A 296 -12.08 -4.55 -11.60
CA LEU A 296 -12.41 -3.13 -11.73
C LEU A 296 -12.50 -2.75 -13.21
N GLU A 297 -13.60 -2.12 -13.59
CA GLU A 297 -13.74 -1.50 -14.90
C GLU A 297 -13.10 -0.09 -14.87
N PRO A 298 -12.10 0.20 -15.72
CA PRO A 298 -11.58 1.55 -15.86
C PRO A 298 -12.69 2.51 -16.31
N LEU A 299 -12.73 3.70 -15.72
CA LEU A 299 -13.56 4.78 -16.26
C LEU A 299 -12.92 5.23 -17.56
N GLU A 300 -13.56 5.10 -18.71
CA GLU A 300 -12.98 5.63 -19.95
C GLU A 300 -12.63 7.11 -19.75
N ALA A 301 -11.39 7.47 -20.10
CA ALA A 301 -10.96 8.84 -20.03
C ALA A 301 -11.92 9.68 -20.88
N LYS A 302 -12.45 10.78 -20.32
CA LYS A 302 -13.03 11.81 -21.18
C LYS A 302 -11.91 12.24 -22.12
N VAL A 303 -11.98 11.79 -23.37
CA VAL A 303 -11.12 12.33 -24.42
C VAL A 303 -11.37 13.83 -24.40
N ALA A 304 -10.37 14.60 -23.99
CA ALA A 304 -10.44 16.05 -24.10
C ALA A 304 -10.70 16.34 -25.58
N ALA A 305 -11.87 16.87 -25.89
CA ALA A 305 -12.20 17.28 -27.24
C ALA A 305 -11.14 18.29 -27.69
N ILE A 306 -10.47 17.97 -28.80
CA ILE A 306 -9.48 18.81 -29.48
C ILE A 306 -10.18 20.05 -30.05
#